data_AF-A0A2I4HUW4-F1
#
_entry.id   AF-A0A2I4HUW4-F1
#
_cell.length_a   1.000
_cell.length_b   1.000
_cell.length_c   1.000
_cell.angle_alpha   90.00
_cell.angle_beta   90.00
_cell.angle_gamma   90.00
#
_symmetry.space_group_name_H-M   'P 1'
#
loop_
_entity.id
_entity.type
_entity.pdbx_description
1 polymer ?
#
loop_
_entity_poly.entity_id
_entity_poly.type
_entity_poly.pdbx_seq_one_letter_code
_entity_poly.pdbx_strand_id
1 'polypeptide(L)'
;MASSTAQIHTFLDTTASFRSKPNRPNLSSSKAFFFGQTLRGTASFPRLRTAGKVRSIKVVNEKIVGIDLGTTNSAVAAMEGDKPTIVTNAEEEERVVVLVIGGGGREHALCYALQRSSSVDAIFCAPGNAGISNSGSATCISDLDIFDSSAVISFCCKWGVGLVVVGPEAPLISGLANDLSKAGIPTFGPSAEAAALEGSKNFMKILCDKYGIPTAKYKTFTDPSAAKQYIQEQGSPIVIKADGLASGKGVIVATTLEEAYDAVDSMLVKGVFGSAGCRVIVEEYLEGEEVSFFALVDGENAIALESAQDHKRVGDGDTGPNTGGMGAYSPAPMLTRELQSLVMESIILPTVKGMAAEGCKFVGVLYAGLMIEKKSGLPKLIEYNVRFGDPECQVLMVRLESDLAQVLLAACRGELSGVSLNWSPGFAMVVVMASKGYPGVYEKGTVIRNLEEAEHVSSCVKIFHAGTSQDSMGNFIAVGGRVLGVTAKGRDLEEARDRAYQAVDEINWSGGFCRRDIGWRALPRKQFATKG
;
A
#
# COMPACT_ATOMS: atom_id res chain seq x y z
N MET A 1 -65.16 -44.33 -29.54
CA MET A 1 -65.31 -45.02 -28.25
C MET A 1 -64.88 -46.47 -28.48
N ALA A 2 -63.59 -46.76 -28.50
CA ALA A 2 -62.66 -47.01 -27.39
C ALA A 2 -62.21 -48.48 -27.51
N SER A 3 -61.33 -48.74 -28.48
CA SER A 3 -60.62 -50.00 -28.75
C SER A 3 -59.21 -49.89 -28.13
N SER A 4 -58.82 -50.66 -27.12
CA SER A 4 -58.36 -52.06 -27.13
C SER A 4 -56.91 -52.28 -27.63
N THR A 5 -56.13 -52.92 -26.75
CA THR A 5 -55.08 -53.95 -26.96
C THR A 5 -53.70 -53.65 -27.57
N ALA A 6 -52.67 -53.89 -26.73
CA ALA A 6 -51.57 -54.88 -26.83
C ALA A 6 -50.32 -54.66 -27.72
N GLN A 7 -49.14 -54.91 -27.09
CA GLN A 7 -47.90 -55.56 -27.61
C GLN A 7 -47.06 -54.78 -28.68
N ILE A 8 -45.73 -54.84 -28.90
CA ILE A 8 -44.56 -55.67 -28.49
C ILE A 8 -43.24 -55.10 -29.17
N HIS A 9 -42.04 -55.43 -28.64
CA HIS A 9 -40.66 -55.55 -29.27
C HIS A 9 -39.82 -54.31 -29.73
N THR A 10 -38.57 -54.09 -29.21
CA THR A 10 -37.17 -54.40 -29.72
C THR A 10 -36.82 -53.77 -31.09
N PHE A 11 -35.62 -53.32 -31.50
CA PHE A 11 -34.21 -53.30 -31.06
C PHE A 11 -33.42 -52.37 -32.04
N LEU A 12 -32.26 -51.85 -31.58
CA LEU A 12 -30.97 -51.54 -32.25
C LEU A 12 -30.79 -50.90 -33.65
N ASP A 13 -29.78 -50.02 -33.65
CA ASP A 13 -28.65 -49.81 -34.59
C ASP A 13 -28.87 -49.33 -36.03
N THR A 14 -28.10 -48.29 -36.40
CA THR A 14 -26.98 -48.34 -37.38
C THR A 14 -26.49 -46.89 -37.68
N THR A 15 -25.30 -46.51 -37.21
CA THR A 15 -23.97 -46.47 -37.88
C THR A 15 -23.75 -45.37 -38.95
N ALA A 16 -22.58 -44.73 -38.81
CA ALA A 16 -21.75 -44.07 -39.83
C ALA A 16 -22.22 -42.71 -40.39
N SER A 17 -21.36 -41.82 -40.91
CA SER A 17 -19.98 -41.41 -40.67
C SER A 17 -19.71 -40.20 -41.59
N PHE A 18 -18.70 -39.38 -41.27
CA PHE A 18 -17.94 -38.50 -42.19
C PHE A 18 -18.51 -37.17 -42.76
N ARG A 19 -17.85 -36.09 -42.30
CA ARG A 19 -17.17 -34.97 -43.02
C ARG A 19 -17.93 -33.95 -43.91
N SER A 20 -17.53 -32.69 -43.62
CA SER A 20 -17.13 -31.56 -44.48
C SER A 20 -18.14 -30.52 -44.99
N LYS A 21 -18.09 -29.34 -44.33
CA LYS A 21 -17.95 -27.95 -44.87
C LYS A 21 -19.02 -27.45 -45.89
N PRO A 22 -19.03 -26.14 -46.27
CA PRO A 22 -19.75 -25.06 -45.61
C PRO A 22 -20.78 -24.39 -46.56
N ASN A 23 -21.64 -23.49 -46.07
CA ASN A 23 -22.03 -22.24 -46.78
C ASN A 23 -23.13 -21.46 -46.03
N ARG A 24 -22.84 -20.17 -45.77
CA ARG A 24 -23.81 -19.06 -45.74
C ARG A 24 -24.19 -18.72 -47.20
N PRO A 25 -25.13 -17.80 -47.56
CA PRO A 25 -25.72 -16.72 -46.75
C PRO A 25 -27.20 -16.36 -47.07
N ASN A 26 -27.63 -15.26 -46.45
CA ASN A 26 -28.57 -14.23 -46.94
C ASN A 26 -30.02 -14.18 -46.42
N LEU A 27 -30.18 -13.12 -45.59
CA LEU A 27 -31.33 -12.26 -45.40
C LEU A 27 -32.26 -12.11 -46.60
N SER A 28 -33.57 -12.05 -46.32
CA SER A 28 -34.42 -11.00 -46.87
C SER A 28 -35.57 -10.65 -45.92
N SER A 29 -35.63 -9.37 -45.61
CA SER A 29 -36.71 -8.61 -44.97
C SER A 29 -38.09 -8.81 -45.58
N SER A 30 -39.14 -8.64 -44.78
CA SER A 30 -40.33 -7.83 -45.11
C SER A 30 -41.20 -7.57 -43.89
N LYS A 31 -41.50 -6.29 -43.66
CA LYS A 31 -42.46 -5.76 -42.68
C LYS A 31 -43.88 -5.91 -43.22
N ALA A 32 -44.84 -6.22 -42.36
CA ALA A 32 -46.23 -5.78 -42.51
C ALA A 32 -46.88 -5.61 -41.14
N PHE A 33 -47.37 -4.41 -40.87
CA PHE A 33 -48.20 -4.05 -39.72
C PHE A 33 -49.66 -4.36 -40.06
N PHE A 34 -50.40 -4.96 -39.11
CA PHE A 34 -51.85 -4.76 -38.98
C PHE A 34 -52.25 -4.74 -37.50
N PHE A 35 -53.06 -3.75 -37.15
CA PHE A 35 -53.65 -3.50 -35.83
C PHE A 35 -54.92 -4.33 -35.66
N GLY A 36 -55.17 -4.83 -34.44
CA GLY A 36 -56.53 -5.05 -33.95
C GLY A 36 -56.87 -6.44 -33.41
N GLN A 37 -57.27 -6.44 -32.13
CA GLN A 37 -58.05 -7.44 -31.39
C GLN A 37 -57.32 -8.61 -30.71
N THR A 38 -57.27 -8.46 -29.39
CA THR A 38 -56.99 -9.43 -28.35
C THR A 38 -57.98 -10.60 -28.41
N LEU A 39 -57.49 -11.84 -28.46
CA LEU A 39 -58.09 -13.00 -27.78
C LEU A 39 -57.11 -14.19 -27.76
N ARG A 40 -56.66 -14.49 -26.52
CA ARG A 40 -56.23 -15.78 -25.94
C ARG A 40 -55.70 -16.87 -26.90
N GLY A 41 -54.38 -17.09 -26.86
CA GLY A 41 -53.75 -18.31 -27.36
C GLY A 41 -52.22 -18.23 -27.31
N THR A 42 -51.62 -19.05 -26.44
CA THR A 42 -50.19 -19.40 -26.30
C THR A 42 -49.16 -18.57 -27.09
N ALA A 43 -48.43 -17.68 -26.40
CA ALA A 43 -47.23 -17.05 -26.95
C ALA A 43 -46.06 -18.05 -26.96
N SER A 44 -45.66 -18.49 -28.15
CA SER A 44 -44.38 -19.17 -28.38
C SER A 44 -43.26 -18.14 -28.34
N PHE A 45 -42.37 -18.22 -27.34
CA PHE A 45 -41.15 -17.41 -27.32
C PHE A 45 -40.12 -17.95 -28.33
N PRO A 46 -39.35 -17.09 -29.02
CA PRO A 46 -38.25 -17.53 -29.87
C PRO A 46 -37.20 -18.26 -29.01
N ARG A 47 -36.78 -19.44 -29.47
CA ARG A 47 -35.78 -20.30 -28.80
C ARG A 47 -34.53 -19.50 -28.41
N LEU A 48 -34.36 -19.22 -27.11
CA LEU A 48 -33.03 -19.01 -26.53
C LEU A 48 -32.26 -20.33 -26.67
N ARG A 49 -31.23 -20.35 -27.53
CA ARG A 49 -30.22 -21.40 -27.52
C ARG A 49 -29.26 -21.11 -26.36
N THR A 50 -29.57 -21.60 -25.17
CA THR A 50 -28.60 -21.75 -24.09
C THR A 50 -28.51 -23.23 -23.72
N ALA A 51 -27.28 -23.74 -23.57
CA ALA A 51 -26.95 -25.16 -23.49
C ALA A 51 -27.23 -25.82 -22.12
N GLY A 52 -28.08 -25.22 -21.28
CA GLY A 52 -28.36 -25.70 -19.92
C GLY A 52 -29.72 -26.42 -19.81
N LYS A 53 -29.77 -27.55 -19.08
CA LYS A 53 -31.03 -28.16 -18.65
C LYS A 53 -31.66 -27.28 -17.57
N VAL A 54 -32.83 -26.71 -17.84
CA VAL A 54 -33.62 -25.94 -16.85
C VAL A 54 -34.04 -26.87 -15.71
N ARG A 55 -33.65 -26.55 -14.47
CA ARG A 55 -34.03 -27.30 -13.26
C ARG A 55 -35.38 -26.86 -12.70
N SER A 56 -35.65 -25.56 -12.63
CA SER A 56 -36.93 -25.04 -12.16
C SER A 56 -37.26 -23.66 -12.73
N ILE A 57 -38.56 -23.35 -12.83
CA ILE A 57 -39.09 -22.04 -13.24
C ILE A 57 -40.10 -21.60 -12.17
N LYS A 58 -39.95 -20.37 -11.66
CA LYS A 58 -40.91 -19.79 -10.71
C LYS A 58 -41.74 -18.72 -11.39
N VAL A 59 -43.06 -18.90 -11.39
CA VAL A 59 -44.03 -17.97 -11.99
C VAL A 59 -44.92 -17.40 -10.90
N VAL A 60 -45.07 -16.07 -10.87
CA VAL A 60 -46.02 -15.36 -9.99
C VAL A 60 -46.83 -14.39 -10.85
N ASN A 61 -48.16 -14.44 -10.76
CA ASN A 61 -49.08 -13.61 -11.54
C ASN A 61 -48.76 -13.60 -13.05
N GLU A 62 -48.56 -14.79 -13.63
CA GLU A 62 -48.23 -14.99 -15.05
C GLU A 62 -46.90 -14.37 -15.52
N LYS A 63 -46.05 -13.88 -14.61
CA LYS A 63 -44.68 -13.41 -14.90
C LYS A 63 -43.65 -14.43 -14.43
N ILE A 64 -42.69 -14.77 -15.29
CA ILE A 64 -41.50 -15.55 -14.88
C ILE A 64 -40.64 -14.63 -14.02
N VAL A 65 -40.35 -15.06 -12.79
CA VAL A 65 -39.59 -14.27 -11.81
C VAL A 65 -38.22 -14.89 -11.50
N GLY A 66 -37.95 -16.09 -12.03
CA GLY A 66 -36.66 -16.76 -11.88
C GLY A 66 -36.56 -18.07 -12.66
N ILE A 67 -35.36 -18.38 -13.14
CA ILE A 67 -35.02 -19.62 -13.85
C ILE A 67 -33.74 -20.19 -13.20
N ASP A 68 -33.81 -21.41 -12.68
CA ASP A 68 -32.64 -22.13 -12.18
C ASP A 68 -32.09 -23.05 -13.28
N LEU A 69 -30.84 -22.81 -13.68
CA LEU A 69 -30.14 -23.56 -14.73
C LEU A 69 -29.20 -24.64 -14.18
N GLY A 70 -29.09 -24.80 -12.85
CA GLY A 70 -28.31 -25.87 -12.23
C GLY A 70 -26.78 -25.78 -12.40
N THR A 71 -26.25 -24.59 -12.73
CA THR A 71 -24.81 -24.28 -12.77
C THR A 71 -24.50 -23.17 -11.75
N THR A 72 -23.27 -23.10 -11.23
CA THR A 72 -22.82 -22.06 -10.27
C THR A 72 -23.10 -20.63 -10.73
N ASN A 73 -23.27 -20.41 -12.04
CA ASN A 73 -23.81 -19.17 -12.60
C ASN A 73 -25.34 -19.24 -12.70
N SER A 74 -26.03 -18.78 -11.65
CA SER A 74 -27.49 -18.55 -11.68
C SER A 74 -27.76 -17.19 -12.30
N ALA A 75 -28.54 -17.13 -13.39
CA ALA A 75 -29.02 -15.88 -13.98
C ALA A 75 -30.49 -15.69 -13.62
N VAL A 76 -30.81 -14.61 -12.90
CA VAL A 76 -32.21 -14.28 -12.55
C VAL A 76 -32.70 -13.24 -13.55
N ALA A 77 -33.74 -13.58 -14.31
CA ALA A 77 -34.49 -12.58 -15.06
C ALA A 77 -35.46 -11.91 -14.08
N ALA A 78 -35.15 -10.68 -13.65
CA ALA A 78 -36.06 -9.85 -12.88
C ALA A 78 -36.73 -8.83 -13.81
N MET A 79 -38.00 -8.53 -13.56
CA MET A 79 -38.74 -7.49 -14.28
C MET A 79 -38.62 -6.18 -13.50
N GLU A 80 -37.92 -5.18 -14.05
CA GLU A 80 -37.94 -3.81 -13.55
C GLU A 80 -38.89 -2.99 -14.46
N GLY A 81 -40.15 -2.88 -14.04
CA GLY A 81 -41.23 -2.42 -14.92
C GLY A 81 -41.59 -3.44 -16.01
N ASP A 82 -41.73 -3.00 -17.26
CA ASP A 82 -42.08 -3.83 -18.43
C ASP A 82 -40.86 -4.30 -19.24
N LYS A 83 -39.63 -4.14 -18.72
CA LYS A 83 -38.41 -4.61 -19.38
C LYS A 83 -37.80 -5.81 -18.63
N PRO A 84 -37.46 -6.91 -19.33
CA PRO A 84 -36.72 -8.00 -18.73
C PRO A 84 -35.26 -7.59 -18.51
N THR A 85 -34.80 -7.63 -17.26
CA THR A 85 -33.42 -7.32 -16.86
C THR A 85 -32.73 -8.60 -16.41
N ILE A 86 -31.55 -8.88 -16.95
CA ILE A 86 -30.70 -9.98 -16.50
C ILE A 86 -29.98 -9.48 -15.24
N VAL A 87 -30.32 -10.03 -14.09
CA VAL A 87 -29.55 -9.90 -12.87
C VAL A 87 -28.63 -11.12 -12.84
N THR A 88 -27.39 -10.93 -13.26
CA THR A 88 -26.32 -11.84 -12.88
C THR A 88 -26.01 -11.58 -11.41
N ASN A 89 -25.79 -12.64 -10.62
CA ASN A 89 -25.06 -12.45 -9.37
C ASN A 89 -23.78 -11.67 -9.71
N ALA A 90 -23.46 -10.64 -8.92
CA ALA A 90 -22.15 -10.02 -8.97
C ALA A 90 -21.10 -11.13 -9.09
N GLU A 91 -20.16 -11.00 -10.02
CA GLU A 91 -19.05 -11.93 -10.16
C GLU A 91 -18.56 -12.25 -8.74
N GLU A 92 -18.51 -13.53 -8.35
CA GLU A 92 -17.81 -13.90 -7.12
C GLU A 92 -16.41 -13.36 -7.30
N GLU A 93 -16.12 -12.22 -6.66
CA GLU A 93 -14.82 -11.59 -6.73
C GLU A 93 -13.81 -12.63 -6.27
N GLU A 94 -12.92 -13.03 -7.18
CA GLU A 94 -11.95 -14.09 -6.96
C GLU A 94 -11.11 -13.73 -5.73
N ARG A 95 -11.36 -14.41 -4.61
CA ARG A 95 -10.62 -14.17 -3.37
C ARG A 95 -9.20 -14.69 -3.52
N VAL A 96 -8.23 -13.88 -3.10
CA VAL A 96 -6.81 -14.21 -3.23
C VAL A 96 -6.17 -14.53 -1.89
N VAL A 97 -5.21 -15.44 -1.91
CA VAL A 97 -4.28 -15.65 -0.81
C VAL A 97 -3.16 -14.62 -0.94
N VAL A 98 -2.89 -13.88 0.14
CA VAL A 98 -1.89 -12.79 0.15
C VAL A 98 -0.69 -13.18 1.00
N LEU A 99 0.52 -12.90 0.51
CA LEU A 99 1.76 -12.96 1.29
C LEU A 99 2.32 -11.55 1.51
N VAL A 100 2.42 -11.12 2.76
CA VAL A 100 3.08 -9.87 3.14
C VAL A 100 4.53 -10.15 3.55
N ILE A 101 5.49 -9.50 2.90
CA ILE A 101 6.91 -9.61 3.24
C ILE A 101 7.29 -8.50 4.23
N GLY A 102 7.87 -8.88 5.36
CA GLY A 102 8.34 -8.02 6.45
C GLY A 102 7.77 -8.42 7.82
N GLY A 103 7.92 -7.54 8.80
CA GLY A 103 7.59 -7.84 10.21
C GLY A 103 7.59 -6.62 11.13
N GLY A 104 7.55 -5.41 10.58
CA GLY A 104 7.43 -4.15 11.31
C GLY A 104 5.97 -3.71 11.52
N GLY A 105 5.81 -2.50 12.04
CA GLY A 105 4.49 -1.91 12.32
C GLY A 105 3.69 -1.64 11.05
N ARG A 106 4.39 -1.26 9.97
CA ARG A 106 3.81 -1.17 8.62
C ARG A 106 3.23 -2.49 8.15
N GLU A 107 3.96 -3.60 8.26
CA GLU A 107 3.45 -4.90 7.79
C GLU A 107 2.28 -5.38 8.64
N HIS A 108 2.26 -5.09 9.94
CA HIS A 108 1.10 -5.34 10.78
C HIS A 108 -0.11 -4.50 10.31
N ALA A 109 0.08 -3.21 10.02
CA ALA A 109 -0.98 -2.36 9.50
C ALA A 109 -1.51 -2.83 8.14
N LEU A 110 -0.63 -3.32 7.25
CA LEU A 110 -1.03 -3.93 5.99
C LEU A 110 -1.86 -5.20 6.21
N CYS A 111 -1.41 -6.12 7.08
CA CYS A 111 -2.16 -7.33 7.42
C CYS A 111 -3.54 -6.98 8.01
N TYR A 112 -3.60 -5.98 8.89
CA TYR A 112 -4.84 -5.47 9.48
C TYR A 112 -5.81 -4.90 8.43
N ALA A 113 -5.32 -4.18 7.42
CA ALA A 113 -6.17 -3.68 6.34
C ALA A 113 -6.61 -4.80 5.39
N LEU A 114 -5.70 -5.73 5.03
CA LEU A 114 -6.00 -6.88 4.19
C LEU A 114 -7.02 -7.82 4.83
N GLN A 115 -7.00 -7.98 6.16
CA GLN A 115 -7.99 -8.83 6.85
C GLN A 115 -9.42 -8.29 6.71
N ARG A 116 -9.59 -6.98 6.47
CA ARG A 116 -10.88 -6.32 6.27
C ARG A 116 -11.31 -6.30 4.79
N SER A 117 -10.47 -6.76 3.87
CA SER A 117 -10.80 -6.87 2.44
C SER A 117 -11.67 -8.10 2.18
N SER A 118 -12.79 -7.92 1.48
CA SER A 118 -13.66 -9.03 1.05
C SER A 118 -12.97 -9.94 0.04
N SER A 119 -12.00 -9.41 -0.70
CA SER A 119 -11.26 -10.12 -1.75
C SER A 119 -10.08 -10.94 -1.24
N VAL A 120 -9.86 -11.03 0.07
CA VAL A 120 -8.76 -11.82 0.65
C VAL A 120 -9.30 -13.12 1.24
N ASP A 121 -8.74 -14.26 0.86
CA ASP A 121 -9.08 -15.57 1.44
C ASP A 121 -8.23 -15.90 2.67
N ALA A 122 -6.92 -15.74 2.56
CA ALA A 122 -5.98 -15.97 3.65
C ALA A 122 -4.79 -15.00 3.54
N ILE A 123 -4.16 -14.71 4.68
CA ILE A 123 -3.00 -13.82 4.75
C ILE A 123 -1.85 -14.57 5.44
N PHE A 124 -0.72 -14.62 4.76
CA PHE A 124 0.56 -15.00 5.31
C PHE A 124 1.43 -13.76 5.52
N CYS A 125 2.30 -13.78 6.53
CA CYS A 125 3.29 -12.74 6.73
C CYS A 125 4.66 -13.37 7.02
N ALA A 126 5.72 -12.94 6.34
CA ALA A 126 7.05 -13.54 6.47
C ALA A 126 8.13 -12.46 6.72
N PRO A 127 8.89 -12.52 7.82
CA PRO A 127 8.72 -13.44 8.95
C PRO A 127 7.54 -13.08 9.87
N GLY A 128 6.97 -11.87 9.73
CA GLY A 128 5.98 -11.33 10.65
C GLY A 128 6.57 -10.97 12.03
N ASN A 129 5.69 -10.79 13.02
CA ASN A 129 6.08 -10.55 14.42
C ASN A 129 5.02 -11.08 15.39
N ALA A 130 5.32 -11.07 16.69
CA ALA A 130 4.41 -11.63 17.69
C ALA A 130 3.02 -10.99 17.69
N GLY A 131 2.90 -9.69 17.43
CA GLY A 131 1.59 -9.03 17.37
C GLY A 131 0.77 -9.41 16.15
N ILE A 132 1.40 -9.59 14.99
CA ILE A 132 0.71 -10.06 13.77
C ILE A 132 0.14 -11.46 14.02
N SER A 133 0.92 -12.36 14.60
CA SER A 133 0.48 -13.72 14.92
C SER A 133 -0.65 -13.73 15.95
N ASN A 134 -0.50 -12.97 17.05
CA ASN A 134 -1.46 -13.00 18.17
C ASN A 134 -2.76 -12.25 17.87
N SER A 135 -2.73 -11.21 17.02
CA SER A 135 -3.95 -10.51 16.59
C SER A 135 -4.82 -11.32 15.62
N GLY A 136 -4.28 -12.41 15.06
CA GLY A 136 -4.94 -13.17 14.01
C GLY A 136 -4.97 -12.45 12.65
N SER A 137 -4.24 -11.35 12.49
CA SER A 137 -4.22 -10.58 11.23
C SER A 137 -3.59 -11.36 10.08
N ALA A 138 -2.64 -12.26 10.37
CA ALA A 138 -2.02 -13.14 9.39
C ALA A 138 -1.39 -14.37 10.06
N THR A 139 -1.16 -15.43 9.28
CA THR A 139 -0.31 -16.55 9.69
C THR A 139 1.16 -16.19 9.43
N CYS A 140 1.94 -16.03 10.50
CA CYS A 140 3.37 -15.70 10.39
C CYS A 140 4.21 -16.94 10.02
N ILE A 141 5.10 -16.78 9.04
CA ILE A 141 6.00 -17.83 8.54
C ILE A 141 7.44 -17.42 8.87
N SER A 142 7.86 -17.72 10.10
CA SER A 142 9.12 -17.21 10.65
C SER A 142 10.39 -17.83 10.06
N ASP A 143 10.26 -18.98 9.39
CA ASP A 143 11.35 -19.76 8.79
C ASP A 143 11.54 -19.48 7.28
N LEU A 144 10.65 -18.71 6.66
CA LEU A 144 10.80 -18.31 5.26
C LEU A 144 11.84 -17.19 5.14
N ASP A 145 12.97 -17.50 4.51
CA ASP A 145 13.98 -16.50 4.16
C ASP A 145 13.48 -15.61 3.02
N ILE A 146 13.21 -14.35 3.35
CA ILE A 146 12.69 -13.34 2.41
C ILE A 146 13.76 -12.80 1.44
N PHE A 147 15.02 -13.16 1.63
CA PHE A 147 16.11 -12.85 0.70
C PHE A 147 16.41 -13.99 -0.27
N ASP A 148 15.79 -15.16 -0.09
CA ASP A 148 15.84 -16.26 -1.05
C ASP A 148 14.58 -16.27 -1.91
N SER A 149 14.65 -15.63 -3.09
CA SER A 149 13.56 -15.61 -4.07
C SER A 149 13.02 -17.00 -4.41
N SER A 150 13.88 -18.03 -4.46
CA SER A 150 13.46 -19.39 -4.80
C SER A 150 12.60 -20.01 -3.70
N ALA A 151 12.95 -19.75 -2.44
CA ALA A 151 12.16 -20.16 -1.29
C ALA A 151 10.79 -19.45 -1.28
N VAL A 152 10.76 -18.14 -1.53
CA VAL A 152 9.51 -17.36 -1.57
C VAL A 152 8.60 -17.82 -2.71
N ILE A 153 9.13 -18.02 -3.92
CA ILE A 153 8.37 -18.54 -5.07
C ILE A 153 7.80 -19.93 -4.75
N SER A 154 8.63 -20.82 -4.20
CA SER A 154 8.19 -22.18 -3.83
C SER A 154 7.05 -22.15 -2.80
N PHE A 155 7.14 -21.25 -1.82
CA PHE A 155 6.06 -21.02 -0.86
C PHE A 155 4.78 -20.54 -1.56
N CYS A 156 4.90 -19.54 -2.44
CA CYS A 156 3.76 -18.98 -3.18
C CYS A 156 3.05 -20.05 -4.01
N CYS A 157 3.80 -20.86 -4.76
CA CYS A 157 3.23 -21.96 -5.55
C CYS A 157 2.55 -23.02 -4.69
N LYS A 158 3.16 -23.38 -3.54
CA LYS A 158 2.61 -24.38 -2.62
C LYS A 158 1.27 -23.97 -2.01
N TRP A 159 1.12 -22.69 -1.69
CA TRP A 159 -0.05 -22.16 -0.98
C TRP A 159 -1.04 -21.40 -1.87
N GLY A 160 -0.80 -21.35 -3.19
CA GLY A 160 -1.66 -20.64 -4.13
C GLY A 160 -1.71 -19.13 -3.87
N VAL A 161 -0.59 -18.52 -3.48
CA VAL A 161 -0.50 -17.07 -3.25
C VAL A 161 -0.77 -16.32 -4.55
N GLY A 162 -1.84 -15.54 -4.56
CA GLY A 162 -2.27 -14.74 -5.71
C GLY A 162 -1.78 -13.28 -5.66
N LEU A 163 -1.23 -12.84 -4.53
CA LEU A 163 -0.65 -11.50 -4.37
C LEU A 163 0.48 -11.53 -3.35
N VAL A 164 1.64 -11.00 -3.71
CA VAL A 164 2.73 -10.70 -2.76
C VAL A 164 2.81 -9.19 -2.54
N VAL A 165 2.85 -8.74 -1.29
CA VAL A 165 2.99 -7.33 -0.91
C VAL A 165 4.32 -7.16 -0.19
N VAL A 166 5.26 -6.42 -0.79
CA VAL A 166 6.60 -6.24 -0.22
C VAL A 166 6.65 -4.97 0.63
N GLY A 167 6.82 -5.13 1.95
CA GLY A 167 6.88 -4.03 2.90
C GLY A 167 8.24 -3.32 2.97
N PRO A 168 9.35 -4.03 3.29
CA PRO A 168 10.67 -3.43 3.44
C PRO A 168 11.39 -3.23 2.09
N GLU A 169 12.32 -2.29 2.07
CA GLU A 169 13.11 -1.90 0.90
C GLU A 169 14.17 -2.94 0.51
N ALA A 170 14.74 -3.67 1.48
CA ALA A 170 15.88 -4.54 1.21
C ALA A 170 15.57 -5.71 0.25
N PRO A 171 14.42 -6.42 0.36
CA PRO A 171 14.03 -7.42 -0.63
C PRO A 171 13.75 -6.85 -2.03
N LEU A 172 13.24 -5.61 -2.12
CA LEU A 172 13.01 -4.93 -3.41
C LEU A 172 14.32 -4.68 -4.14
N ILE A 173 15.32 -4.14 -3.43
CA ILE A 173 16.65 -3.87 -3.99
C ILE A 173 17.36 -5.18 -4.37
N SER A 174 17.10 -6.26 -3.65
CA SER A 174 17.67 -7.58 -3.94
C SER A 174 17.00 -8.29 -5.12
N GLY A 175 15.93 -7.72 -5.71
CA GLY A 175 15.29 -8.25 -6.91
C GLY A 175 14.15 -9.23 -6.67
N LEU A 176 13.62 -9.34 -5.43
CA LEU A 176 12.53 -10.27 -5.13
C LEU A 176 11.30 -10.03 -6.04
N ALA A 177 10.95 -8.77 -6.29
CA ALA A 177 9.84 -8.41 -7.15
C ALA A 177 10.07 -8.82 -8.63
N ASN A 178 11.31 -8.73 -9.12
CA ASN A 178 11.67 -9.19 -10.46
C ASN A 178 11.43 -10.69 -10.61
N ASP A 179 11.91 -11.48 -9.65
CA ASP A 179 11.85 -12.94 -9.69
C ASP A 179 10.41 -13.46 -9.57
N LEU A 180 9.61 -12.88 -8.67
CA LEU A 180 8.19 -13.22 -8.53
C LEU A 180 7.39 -12.87 -9.77
N SER A 181 7.61 -11.68 -10.34
CA SER A 181 6.95 -11.26 -11.59
C SER A 181 7.29 -12.19 -12.75
N LYS A 182 8.56 -12.59 -12.86
CA LYS A 182 9.04 -13.57 -13.86
C LYS A 182 8.40 -14.96 -13.67
N ALA A 183 8.10 -15.32 -12.43
CA ALA A 183 7.36 -16.55 -12.09
C ALA A 183 5.83 -16.43 -12.30
N GLY A 184 5.32 -15.26 -12.72
CA GLY A 184 3.89 -15.03 -12.94
C GLY A 184 3.09 -14.79 -11.67
N ILE A 185 3.75 -14.44 -10.55
CA ILE A 185 3.10 -14.15 -9.27
C ILE A 185 2.87 -12.63 -9.17
N PRO A 186 1.61 -12.15 -9.07
CA PRO A 186 1.34 -10.73 -8.89
C PRO A 186 2.07 -10.18 -7.66
N THR A 187 2.87 -9.14 -7.86
CA THR A 187 3.75 -8.60 -6.82
C THR A 187 3.60 -7.09 -6.73
N PHE A 188 3.13 -6.64 -5.58
CA PHE A 188 3.05 -5.24 -5.23
C PHE A 188 4.36 -4.79 -4.59
N GLY A 189 5.21 -4.22 -5.44
CA GLY A 189 6.53 -3.72 -5.08
C GLY A 189 7.35 -3.47 -6.36
N PRO A 190 8.20 -2.44 -6.38
CA PRO A 190 8.95 -2.09 -7.58
C PRO A 190 10.03 -3.12 -7.87
N SER A 191 10.44 -3.23 -9.13
CA SER A 191 11.63 -3.99 -9.50
C SER A 191 12.89 -3.39 -8.85
N ALA A 192 14.00 -4.13 -8.82
CA ALA A 192 15.28 -3.63 -8.32
C ALA A 192 15.74 -2.35 -9.06
N GLU A 193 15.50 -2.29 -10.38
CA GLU A 193 15.80 -1.12 -11.21
C GLU A 193 14.93 0.08 -10.81
N ALA A 194 13.65 -0.15 -10.54
CA ALA A 194 12.74 0.91 -10.09
C ALA A 194 13.00 1.33 -8.63
N ALA A 195 13.43 0.39 -7.78
CA ALA A 195 13.84 0.63 -6.40
C ALA A 195 15.10 1.50 -6.28
N ALA A 196 15.86 1.68 -7.37
CA ALA A 196 17.00 2.59 -7.44
C ALA A 196 16.62 4.05 -7.12
N LEU A 197 15.33 4.44 -7.22
CA LEU A 197 14.84 5.75 -6.77
C LEU A 197 15.14 6.03 -5.29
N GLU A 198 15.09 5.00 -4.42
CA GLU A 198 15.49 5.09 -3.01
C GLU A 198 16.96 4.65 -2.82
N GLY A 199 17.39 3.64 -3.57
CA GLY A 199 18.73 3.05 -3.43
C GLY A 199 19.89 3.92 -3.91
N SER A 200 19.66 4.87 -4.84
CA SER A 200 20.66 5.83 -5.33
C SER A 200 20.04 7.22 -5.50
N LYS A 201 20.45 8.13 -4.63
CA LYS A 201 20.05 9.54 -4.73
C LYS A 201 20.58 10.18 -6.03
N ASN A 202 21.73 9.75 -6.53
CA ASN A 202 22.27 10.20 -7.81
C ASN A 202 21.37 9.78 -8.98
N PHE A 203 20.89 8.53 -9.01
CA PHE A 203 19.92 8.07 -10.00
C PHE A 203 18.64 8.93 -9.97
N MET A 204 18.07 9.14 -8.77
CA MET A 204 16.90 9.99 -8.59
C MET A 204 17.15 11.41 -9.12
N LYS A 205 18.29 12.03 -8.78
CA LYS A 205 18.58 13.40 -9.21
C LYS A 205 18.78 13.52 -10.73
N ILE A 206 19.44 12.56 -11.38
CA ILE A 206 19.57 12.51 -12.85
C ILE A 206 18.20 12.41 -13.51
N LEU A 207 17.31 11.58 -12.96
CA LEU A 207 15.92 11.49 -13.43
C LEU A 207 15.22 12.83 -13.27
N CYS A 208 15.41 13.51 -12.14
CA CYS A 208 14.80 14.82 -11.90
C CYS A 208 15.22 15.85 -12.94
N ASP A 209 16.51 15.95 -13.24
CA ASP A 209 17.03 16.88 -14.26
C ASP A 209 16.48 16.55 -15.65
N LYS A 210 16.47 15.26 -16.01
CA LYS A 210 16.04 14.81 -17.34
C LYS A 210 14.55 15.04 -17.60
N TYR A 211 13.71 14.90 -16.57
CA TYR A 211 12.26 15.00 -16.69
C TYR A 211 11.66 16.28 -16.09
N GLY A 212 12.51 17.23 -15.69
CA GLY A 212 12.09 18.54 -15.18
C GLY A 212 11.34 18.48 -13.85
N ILE A 213 11.67 17.50 -13.00
CA ILE A 213 11.06 17.35 -11.67
C ILE A 213 11.74 18.33 -10.70
N PRO A 214 10.98 19.18 -9.99
CA PRO A 214 11.56 20.18 -9.09
C PRO A 214 12.23 19.50 -7.88
N THR A 215 13.52 19.73 -7.72
CA THR A 215 14.32 19.27 -6.57
C THR A 215 15.37 20.33 -6.20
N ALA A 216 16.04 20.15 -5.06
CA ALA A 216 17.18 20.99 -4.69
C ALA A 216 18.29 20.90 -5.75
N LYS A 217 18.86 22.06 -6.12
CA LYS A 217 20.11 22.14 -6.88
C LYS A 217 21.18 21.31 -6.20
N TYR A 218 21.97 20.59 -6.99
CA TYR A 218 22.93 19.64 -6.45
C TYR A 218 24.14 19.47 -7.36
N LYS A 219 25.20 18.89 -6.81
CA LYS A 219 26.31 18.32 -7.56
C LYS A 219 26.85 17.09 -6.84
N THR A 220 27.33 16.10 -7.59
CA THR A 220 27.86 14.85 -7.02
C THR A 220 29.37 14.78 -7.10
N PHE A 221 29.99 14.18 -6.09
CA PHE A 221 31.44 14.09 -5.99
C PHE A 221 31.89 12.72 -5.48
N THR A 222 33.00 12.23 -6.03
CA THR A 222 33.78 11.11 -5.49
C THR A 222 35.14 11.56 -4.96
N ASP A 223 35.57 12.78 -5.33
CA ASP A 223 36.79 13.41 -4.83
C ASP A 223 36.46 14.40 -3.71
N PRO A 224 37.04 14.23 -2.50
CA PRO A 224 36.73 15.10 -1.36
C PRO A 224 37.22 16.54 -1.54
N SER A 225 38.33 16.76 -2.24
CA SER A 225 38.86 18.11 -2.47
C SER A 225 37.93 18.90 -3.39
N ALA A 226 37.45 18.28 -4.46
CA ALA A 226 36.47 18.87 -5.38
C ALA A 226 35.13 19.17 -4.69
N ALA A 227 34.67 18.26 -3.80
CA ALA A 227 33.47 18.49 -3.00
C ALA A 227 33.63 19.72 -2.09
N LYS A 228 34.76 19.82 -1.37
CA LYS A 228 35.07 20.94 -0.48
C LYS A 228 35.19 22.26 -1.23
N GLN A 229 35.83 22.27 -2.40
CA GLN A 229 35.90 23.47 -3.23
C GLN A 229 34.50 23.95 -3.66
N TYR A 230 33.64 23.03 -4.10
CA TYR A 230 32.27 23.39 -4.45
C TYR A 230 31.48 23.93 -3.25
N ILE A 231 31.63 23.32 -2.06
CA ILE A 231 31.03 23.81 -0.81
C ILE A 231 31.53 25.23 -0.50
N GLN A 232 32.82 25.50 -0.68
CA GLN A 232 33.40 26.82 -0.47
C GLN A 232 32.80 27.88 -1.41
N GLU A 233 32.52 27.50 -2.66
CA GLU A 233 31.89 28.37 -3.67
C GLU A 233 30.40 28.64 -3.37
N GLN A 234 29.67 27.65 -2.83
CA GLN A 234 28.23 27.78 -2.53
C GLN A 234 27.95 28.44 -1.17
N GLY A 235 28.81 28.23 -0.17
CA GLY A 235 28.58 28.67 1.21
C GLY A 235 27.69 27.74 2.03
N SER A 236 27.31 28.18 3.23
CA SER A 236 26.39 27.49 4.15
C SER A 236 25.15 28.35 4.47
N PRO A 237 24.00 27.77 4.86
CA PRO A 237 23.76 26.33 5.09
C PRO A 237 23.72 25.50 3.80
N ILE A 238 24.22 24.27 3.89
CA ILE A 238 24.31 23.32 2.76
C ILE A 238 24.06 21.89 3.23
N VAL A 239 23.57 21.03 2.34
CA VAL A 239 23.22 19.65 2.70
C VAL A 239 24.18 18.68 2.02
N ILE A 240 24.73 17.74 2.79
CA ILE A 240 25.63 16.69 2.30
C ILE A 240 24.94 15.35 2.52
N LYS A 241 24.73 14.60 1.44
CA LYS A 241 24.09 13.29 1.45
C LYS A 241 25.00 12.21 0.90
N ALA A 242 24.98 11.03 1.52
CA ALA A 242 25.53 9.80 0.93
C ALA A 242 24.58 9.29 -0.17
N ASP A 243 25.11 8.78 -1.28
CA ASP A 243 24.30 8.32 -2.42
C ASP A 243 23.44 7.09 -2.08
N GLY A 244 24.03 6.08 -1.43
CA GLY A 244 23.37 4.82 -1.12
C GLY A 244 22.45 4.83 0.10
N LEU A 245 21.94 3.64 0.45
CA LEU A 245 21.16 3.42 1.66
C LEU A 245 22.00 3.64 2.91
N ALA A 246 21.71 4.71 3.63
CA ALA A 246 22.38 5.06 4.89
C ALA A 246 21.41 5.05 6.09
N SER A 247 20.29 4.32 5.99
CA SER A 247 19.28 4.19 7.06
C SER A 247 18.83 5.56 7.66
N GLY A 248 18.65 6.57 6.81
CA GLY A 248 18.31 7.95 7.23
C GLY A 248 19.42 8.71 7.98
N LYS A 249 20.61 8.11 8.19
CA LYS A 249 21.76 8.72 8.88
C LYS A 249 22.77 9.37 7.93
N GLY A 250 22.65 9.13 6.63
CA GLY A 250 23.56 9.66 5.62
C GLY A 250 23.20 11.05 5.12
N VAL A 251 22.46 11.87 5.89
CA VAL A 251 22.08 13.24 5.53
C VAL A 251 22.55 14.17 6.63
N ILE A 252 23.41 15.14 6.27
CA ILE A 252 23.94 16.15 7.18
C ILE A 252 23.56 17.52 6.65
N VAL A 253 22.87 18.32 7.46
CA VAL A 253 22.60 19.74 7.20
C VAL A 253 23.69 20.53 7.91
N ALA A 254 24.67 21.02 7.15
CA ALA A 254 25.78 21.79 7.69
C ALA A 254 25.44 23.28 7.70
N THR A 255 25.53 23.89 8.87
CA THR A 255 25.29 25.33 9.07
C THR A 255 26.57 26.15 8.94
N THR A 256 27.73 25.50 9.03
CA THR A 256 29.05 26.09 8.82
C THR A 256 29.83 25.34 7.73
N LEU A 257 30.88 25.96 7.20
CA LEU A 257 31.76 25.32 6.21
C LEU A 257 32.54 24.16 6.85
N GLU A 258 32.95 24.32 8.11
CA GLU A 258 33.67 23.30 8.86
C GLU A 258 32.81 22.03 9.04
N GLU A 259 31.55 22.19 9.44
CA GLU A 259 30.59 21.07 9.53
C GLU A 259 30.43 20.37 8.17
N ALA A 260 30.39 21.13 7.09
CA ALA A 260 30.25 20.59 5.74
C ALA A 260 31.49 19.80 5.30
N TYR A 261 32.69 20.30 5.63
CA TYR A 261 33.95 19.62 5.34
C TYR A 261 34.10 18.33 6.14
N ASP A 262 33.73 18.34 7.42
CA ASP A 262 33.73 17.15 8.26
C ASP A 262 32.75 16.10 7.75
N ALA A 263 31.59 16.52 7.26
CA ALA A 263 30.61 15.62 6.62
C ALA A 263 31.20 14.93 5.38
N VAL A 264 31.87 15.69 4.50
CA VAL A 264 32.53 15.15 3.30
C VAL A 264 33.62 14.14 3.69
N ASP A 265 34.48 14.48 4.65
CA ASP A 265 35.56 13.58 5.08
C ASP A 265 35.02 12.30 5.74
N SER A 266 33.96 12.43 6.54
CA SER A 266 33.28 11.29 7.15
C SER A 266 32.76 10.30 6.10
N MET A 267 32.17 10.82 5.02
CA MET A 267 31.57 10.00 3.97
C MET A 267 32.61 9.43 2.99
N LEU A 268 33.45 10.28 2.38
CA LEU A 268 34.36 9.89 1.29
C LEU A 268 35.71 9.34 1.76
N VAL A 269 36.22 9.78 2.92
CA VAL A 269 37.57 9.41 3.38
C VAL A 269 37.51 8.31 4.43
N LYS A 270 36.70 8.52 5.47
CA LYS A 270 36.55 7.56 6.57
C LYS A 270 35.65 6.37 6.19
N GLY A 271 34.88 6.47 5.12
CA GLY A 271 34.05 5.39 4.60
C GLY A 271 33.00 4.89 5.60
N VAL A 272 32.45 5.79 6.45
CA VAL A 272 31.56 5.41 7.57
C VAL A 272 30.30 4.66 7.10
N PHE A 273 29.92 4.81 5.83
CA PHE A 273 28.76 4.16 5.22
C PHE A 273 29.13 3.03 4.23
N GLY A 274 30.38 2.55 4.24
CA GLY A 274 30.84 1.52 3.30
C GLY A 274 30.67 1.95 1.84
N SER A 275 30.17 1.05 0.99
CA SER A 275 29.94 1.32 -0.44
C SER A 275 28.93 2.46 -0.69
N ALA A 276 27.99 2.71 0.23
CA ALA A 276 27.04 3.80 0.13
C ALA A 276 27.70 5.20 0.26
N GLY A 277 28.91 5.27 0.81
CA GLY A 277 29.69 6.49 1.00
C GLY A 277 30.72 6.79 -0.10
N CYS A 278 30.83 5.97 -1.15
CA CYS A 278 31.81 6.20 -2.23
C CYS A 278 31.51 7.41 -3.13
N ARG A 279 30.32 7.99 -2.98
CA ARG A 279 29.85 9.20 -3.65
C ARG A 279 29.02 10.03 -2.68
N VAL A 280 29.24 11.34 -2.69
CA VAL A 280 28.41 12.30 -1.96
C VAL A 280 27.67 13.20 -2.93
N ILE A 281 26.52 13.68 -2.47
CA ILE A 281 25.68 14.66 -3.14
C ILE A 281 25.66 15.89 -2.26
N VAL A 282 26.11 17.01 -2.79
CA VAL A 282 26.06 18.30 -2.12
C VAL A 282 24.87 19.05 -2.71
N GLU A 283 23.89 19.39 -1.88
CA GLU A 283 22.63 20.02 -2.25
C GLU A 283 22.47 21.40 -1.61
N GLU A 284 21.77 22.30 -2.29
CA GLU A 284 21.30 23.55 -1.69
C GLU A 284 20.39 23.25 -0.49
N TYR A 285 20.47 24.10 0.54
CA TYR A 285 19.54 24.03 1.65
C TYR A 285 18.17 24.58 1.26
N LEU A 286 17.12 23.77 1.41
CA LEU A 286 15.74 24.19 1.18
C LEU A 286 15.10 24.63 2.51
N GLU A 287 14.63 25.87 2.57
CA GLU A 287 13.88 26.39 3.71
C GLU A 287 12.38 26.24 3.46
N GLY A 288 11.69 25.52 4.35
CA GLY A 288 10.27 25.23 4.18
C GLY A 288 9.72 24.33 5.28
N GLU A 289 8.54 23.78 5.01
CA GLU A 289 7.96 22.72 5.83
C GLU A 289 8.08 21.37 5.11
N GLU A 290 8.57 20.36 5.84
CA GLU A 290 8.68 19.00 5.33
C GLU A 290 7.30 18.32 5.36
N VAL A 291 6.93 17.73 4.23
CA VAL A 291 5.69 16.97 4.09
C VAL A 291 5.94 15.67 3.32
N SER A 292 5.14 14.67 3.63
CA SER A 292 5.20 13.36 3.00
C SER A 292 4.00 13.18 2.08
N PHE A 293 4.26 12.87 0.81
CA PHE A 293 3.21 12.59 -0.16
C PHE A 293 3.34 11.15 -0.66
N PHE A 294 2.21 10.45 -0.77
CA PHE A 294 2.19 9.04 -1.16
C PHE A 294 1.33 8.89 -2.40
N ALA A 295 1.83 8.16 -3.39
CA ALA A 295 1.07 7.78 -4.57
C ALA A 295 1.15 6.27 -4.80
N LEU A 296 0.02 5.65 -5.09
CA LEU A 296 -0.05 4.29 -5.61
C LEU A 296 0.17 4.32 -7.11
N VAL A 297 1.06 3.48 -7.63
CA VAL A 297 1.51 3.51 -9.02
C VAL A 297 1.46 2.10 -9.61
N ASP A 298 1.03 1.99 -10.88
CA ASP A 298 0.85 0.72 -11.61
C ASP A 298 1.82 0.53 -12.79
N GLY A 299 2.81 1.41 -12.89
CA GLY A 299 3.77 1.48 -13.99
C GLY A 299 3.55 2.67 -14.92
N GLU A 300 2.30 3.11 -15.13
CA GLU A 300 1.96 4.20 -16.05
C GLU A 300 1.04 5.26 -15.44
N ASN A 301 0.12 4.83 -14.57
CA ASN A 301 -0.83 5.64 -13.85
C ASN A 301 -0.40 5.77 -12.39
N ALA A 302 -0.85 6.85 -11.76
CA ALA A 302 -0.69 7.04 -10.33
C ALA A 302 -1.96 7.66 -9.72
N ILE A 303 -2.34 7.18 -8.54
CA ILE A 303 -3.39 7.76 -7.72
C ILE A 303 -2.79 8.22 -6.38
N ALA A 304 -3.15 9.43 -5.96
CA ALA A 304 -2.74 9.94 -4.66
C ALA A 304 -3.36 9.09 -3.55
N LEU A 305 -2.56 8.69 -2.56
CA LEU A 305 -3.10 8.25 -1.28
C LEU A 305 -3.44 9.48 -0.45
N GLU A 306 -4.18 9.25 0.63
CA GLU A 306 -4.46 10.29 1.60
C GLU A 306 -3.17 10.82 2.26
N SER A 307 -3.18 12.10 2.62
CA SER A 307 -2.00 12.77 3.14
C SER A 307 -1.63 12.30 4.56
N ALA A 308 -0.34 12.35 4.89
CA ALA A 308 0.15 12.11 6.25
C ALA A 308 1.38 12.98 6.54
N GLN A 309 1.61 13.31 7.81
CA GLN A 309 2.83 13.98 8.27
C GLN A 309 3.49 13.16 9.38
N ASP A 310 4.77 12.86 9.20
CA ASP A 310 5.61 12.14 10.16
C ASP A 310 6.43 13.09 11.05
N HIS A 311 6.90 12.58 12.18
CA HIS A 311 7.77 13.24 13.14
C HIS A 311 9.07 12.44 13.27
N LYS A 312 10.08 12.78 12.46
CA LYS A 312 11.34 12.02 12.37
C LYS A 312 12.26 12.16 13.58
N ARG A 313 12.26 13.31 14.25
CA ARG A 313 13.16 13.58 15.39
C ARG A 313 12.75 12.79 16.62
N VAL A 314 13.73 12.26 17.35
CA VAL A 314 13.50 11.35 18.49
C VAL A 314 12.83 12.04 19.69
N GLY A 315 13.12 13.32 19.91
CA GLY A 315 12.66 14.08 21.08
C GLY A 315 11.59 15.11 20.73
N ASP A 316 10.82 15.48 21.76
CA ASP A 316 9.83 16.55 21.71
C ASP A 316 10.46 17.87 21.22
N GLY A 317 9.66 18.70 20.57
CA GLY A 317 10.11 19.95 19.96
C GLY A 317 11.08 19.72 18.78
N ASP A 318 11.01 18.54 18.16
CA ASP A 318 11.88 18.13 17.06
C ASP A 318 13.38 18.15 17.40
N THR A 319 13.71 17.68 18.61
CA THR A 319 15.08 17.63 19.14
C THR A 319 15.74 16.24 18.97
N GLY A 320 17.07 16.20 19.09
CA GLY A 320 17.85 14.96 19.00
C GLY A 320 18.03 14.42 17.58
N PRO A 321 18.60 13.22 17.40
CA PRO A 321 18.85 12.63 16.09
C PRO A 321 17.56 12.32 15.31
N ASN A 322 17.69 12.23 13.97
CA ASN A 322 16.66 11.66 13.10
C ASN A 322 16.47 10.16 13.38
N THR A 323 15.24 9.70 13.20
CA THR A 323 14.81 8.31 13.36
C THR A 323 14.06 7.84 12.11
N GLY A 324 13.52 6.62 12.13
CA GLY A 324 12.59 6.17 11.10
C GLY A 324 11.21 6.81 11.17
N GLY A 325 10.91 7.59 12.22
CA GLY A 325 9.59 8.19 12.50
C GLY A 325 9.10 7.80 13.90
N MET A 326 8.79 8.80 14.73
CA MET A 326 8.30 8.65 16.11
C MET A 326 6.77 8.81 16.23
N GLY A 327 6.09 9.12 15.13
CA GLY A 327 4.66 9.23 15.08
C GLY A 327 4.19 9.98 13.85
N ALA A 328 2.97 9.72 13.42
CA ALA A 328 2.38 10.34 12.25
C ALA A 328 0.90 10.61 12.46
N TYR A 329 0.31 11.43 11.61
CA TYR A 329 -1.12 11.62 11.58
C TYR A 329 -1.63 11.84 10.16
N SER A 330 -2.92 11.56 9.94
CA SER A 330 -3.60 11.66 8.64
C SER A 330 -5.06 12.10 8.83
N PRO A 331 -5.61 13.00 7.99
CA PRO A 331 -4.91 13.73 6.92
C PRO A 331 -3.95 14.79 7.48
N ALA A 332 -3.01 15.25 6.66
CA ALA A 332 -2.14 16.37 6.99
C ALA A 332 -2.77 17.69 6.49
N PRO A 333 -3.24 18.60 7.36
CA PRO A 333 -3.94 19.83 6.95
C PRO A 333 -3.13 20.73 6.02
N MET A 334 -1.79 20.65 6.09
CA MET A 334 -0.91 21.44 5.23
C MET A 334 -0.97 21.02 3.75
N LEU A 335 -1.26 19.75 3.47
CA LEU A 335 -1.37 19.22 2.12
C LEU A 335 -2.80 19.45 1.59
N THR A 336 -3.10 20.69 1.20
CA THR A 336 -4.39 21.04 0.58
C THR A 336 -4.57 20.30 -0.75
N ARG A 337 -5.81 20.17 -1.23
CA ARG A 337 -6.08 19.49 -2.51
C ARG A 337 -5.34 20.14 -3.68
N GLU A 338 -5.21 21.45 -3.67
CA GLU A 338 -4.48 22.21 -4.69
C GLU A 338 -2.99 21.86 -4.66
N LEU A 339 -2.39 21.77 -3.47
CA LEU A 339 -0.99 21.38 -3.33
C LEU A 339 -0.79 19.90 -3.71
N GLN A 340 -1.72 19.01 -3.35
CA GLN A 340 -1.68 17.60 -3.76
C GLN A 340 -1.73 17.47 -5.29
N SER A 341 -2.61 18.19 -5.97
CA SER A 341 -2.68 18.22 -7.45
C SER A 341 -1.38 18.74 -8.06
N LEU A 342 -0.80 19.81 -7.50
CA LEU A 342 0.48 20.35 -7.95
C LEU A 342 1.61 19.33 -7.79
N VAL A 343 1.67 18.61 -6.67
CA VAL A 343 2.65 17.53 -6.44
C VAL A 343 2.46 16.39 -7.44
N MET A 344 1.22 16.00 -7.72
CA MET A 344 0.94 14.97 -8.73
C MET A 344 1.44 15.39 -10.11
N GLU A 345 1.11 16.61 -10.55
CA GLU A 345 1.43 17.11 -11.89
C GLU A 345 2.92 17.42 -12.09
N SER A 346 3.60 17.99 -11.07
CA SER A 346 4.98 18.45 -11.20
C SER A 346 6.03 17.45 -10.75
N ILE A 347 5.68 16.49 -9.90
CA ILE A 347 6.65 15.56 -9.28
C ILE A 347 6.29 14.11 -9.58
N ILE A 348 5.11 13.64 -9.19
CA ILE A 348 4.76 12.21 -9.25
C ILE A 348 4.59 11.73 -10.69
N LEU A 349 3.68 12.33 -11.45
CA LEU A 349 3.39 11.89 -12.83
C LEU A 349 4.61 12.02 -13.76
N PRO A 350 5.44 13.09 -13.69
CA PRO A 350 6.69 13.15 -14.44
C PRO A 350 7.68 12.06 -14.04
N THR A 351 7.75 11.70 -12.75
CA THR A 351 8.59 10.59 -12.26
C THR A 351 8.11 9.26 -12.83
N VAL A 352 6.81 8.95 -12.72
CA VAL A 352 6.23 7.70 -13.25
C VAL A 352 6.47 7.58 -14.75
N LYS A 353 6.20 8.66 -15.49
CA LYS A 353 6.48 8.73 -16.93
C LYS A 353 7.97 8.55 -17.25
N GLY A 354 8.84 9.17 -16.47
CA GLY A 354 10.29 9.05 -16.62
C GLY A 354 10.78 7.63 -16.41
N MET A 355 10.36 6.99 -15.33
CA MET A 355 10.67 5.60 -15.02
C MET A 355 10.19 4.64 -16.13
N ALA A 356 8.97 4.84 -16.63
CA ALA A 356 8.47 4.06 -17.76
C ALA A 356 9.30 4.27 -19.05
N ALA A 357 9.70 5.51 -19.34
CA ALA A 357 10.51 5.85 -20.50
C ALA A 357 11.94 5.29 -20.43
N GLU A 358 12.51 5.16 -19.23
CA GLU A 358 13.82 4.53 -19.00
C GLU A 358 13.75 3.00 -18.95
N GLY A 359 12.56 2.41 -19.14
CA GLY A 359 12.37 0.95 -19.16
C GLY A 359 12.28 0.30 -17.78
N CYS A 360 12.14 1.08 -16.71
CA CYS A 360 12.03 0.63 -15.32
C CYS A 360 10.70 1.06 -14.69
N LYS A 361 9.57 0.62 -15.27
CA LYS A 361 8.22 0.93 -14.77
C LYS A 361 8.13 0.68 -13.26
N PHE A 362 7.56 1.65 -12.54
CA PHE A 362 7.42 1.59 -11.10
C PHE A 362 6.03 1.05 -10.72
N VAL A 363 5.97 -0.05 -9.98
CA VAL A 363 4.72 -0.58 -9.38
C VAL A 363 4.88 -0.56 -7.87
N GLY A 364 3.94 0.03 -7.13
CA GLY A 364 4.04 0.11 -5.68
C GLY A 364 3.54 1.42 -5.10
N VAL A 365 4.01 1.74 -3.89
CA VAL A 365 3.82 3.08 -3.30
C VAL A 365 5.07 3.91 -3.51
N LEU A 366 4.92 5.00 -4.25
CA LEU A 366 5.94 6.03 -4.36
C LEU A 366 5.72 7.05 -3.24
N TYR A 367 6.63 7.06 -2.27
CA TYR A 367 6.65 8.02 -1.17
C TYR A 367 7.62 9.15 -1.51
N ALA A 368 7.08 10.35 -1.73
CA ALA A 368 7.85 11.56 -1.93
C ALA A 368 8.03 12.31 -0.61
N GLY A 369 9.27 12.44 -0.16
CA GLY A 369 9.65 13.43 0.84
C GLY A 369 9.77 14.79 0.17
N LEU A 370 8.98 15.77 0.60
CA LEU A 370 8.87 17.08 -0.05
C LEU A 370 9.23 18.19 0.93
N MET A 371 9.82 19.26 0.40
CA MET A 371 9.90 20.55 1.07
C MET A 371 8.92 21.50 0.42
N ILE A 372 7.96 22.03 1.19
CA ILE A 372 7.11 23.14 0.74
C ILE A 372 7.85 24.43 1.03
N GLU A 373 8.39 25.03 -0.02
CA GLU A 373 9.35 26.12 0.11
C GLU A 373 8.66 27.37 0.68
N LYS A 374 9.22 27.93 1.77
CA LYS A 374 8.57 29.01 2.54
C LYS A 374 8.29 30.28 1.73
N LYS A 375 9.14 30.57 0.74
CA LYS A 375 9.05 31.80 -0.08
C LYS A 375 8.01 31.70 -1.20
N SER A 376 7.92 30.53 -1.83
CA SER A 376 7.11 30.33 -3.04
C SER A 376 5.84 29.51 -2.79
N GLY A 377 5.79 28.73 -1.71
CA GLY A 377 4.76 27.74 -1.45
C GLY A 377 4.83 26.52 -2.38
N LEU A 378 5.85 26.43 -3.24
CA LEU A 378 5.99 25.35 -4.22
C LEU A 378 6.69 24.13 -3.62
N PRO A 379 6.25 22.91 -3.98
CA PRO A 379 6.89 21.68 -3.53
C PRO A 379 8.21 21.44 -4.28
N LYS A 380 9.24 21.03 -3.54
CA LYS A 380 10.48 20.47 -4.09
C LYS A 380 10.71 19.08 -3.51
N LEU A 381 11.08 18.14 -4.38
CA LEU A 381 11.44 16.78 -3.98
C LEU A 381 12.77 16.77 -3.21
N ILE A 382 12.75 16.18 -2.00
CA ILE A 382 13.93 15.92 -1.17
C ILE A 382 14.51 14.55 -1.48
N GLU A 383 13.65 13.53 -1.49
CA GLU A 383 13.98 12.12 -1.72
C GLU A 383 12.73 11.29 -2.03
N TYR A 384 12.94 10.11 -2.63
CA TYR A 384 11.92 9.08 -2.72
C TYR A 384 12.21 7.93 -1.74
N ASN A 385 11.13 7.35 -1.20
CA ASN A 385 11.13 5.97 -0.73
C ASN A 385 10.17 5.20 -1.64
N VAL A 386 10.44 3.91 -1.85
CA VAL A 386 9.80 3.11 -2.89
C VAL A 386 8.81 2.07 -2.36
N ARG A 387 8.35 2.31 -1.13
CA ARG A 387 7.43 1.45 -0.37
C ARG A 387 6.59 2.29 0.58
N PHE A 388 5.61 1.66 1.23
CA PHE A 388 4.83 2.32 2.27
C PHE A 388 5.73 2.88 3.41
N GLY A 389 5.38 4.06 3.91
CA GLY A 389 6.02 4.68 5.08
C GLY A 389 5.80 3.87 6.36
N ASP A 390 6.67 4.03 7.34
CA ASP A 390 6.47 3.50 8.69
C ASP A 390 6.95 4.60 9.65
N PRO A 391 6.06 5.28 10.40
CA PRO A 391 4.73 4.81 10.81
C PRO A 391 3.53 5.28 9.97
N GLU A 392 3.73 5.96 8.84
CA GLU A 392 2.64 6.56 8.07
C GLU A 392 1.62 5.55 7.53
N CYS A 393 2.06 4.34 7.15
CA CYS A 393 1.16 3.27 6.74
C CYS A 393 0.13 2.93 7.83
N GLN A 394 0.50 3.05 9.11
CA GLN A 394 -0.35 2.68 10.23
C GLN A 394 -1.59 3.59 10.33
N VAL A 395 -1.43 4.90 10.13
CA VAL A 395 -2.55 5.85 10.12
C VAL A 395 -3.36 5.78 8.82
N LEU A 396 -2.73 5.45 7.70
CA LEU A 396 -3.45 5.24 6.44
C LEU A 396 -4.33 4.00 6.52
N MET A 397 -3.78 2.87 6.97
CA MET A 397 -4.48 1.59 6.98
C MET A 397 -5.67 1.56 7.95
N VAL A 398 -5.68 2.32 9.05
CA VAL A 398 -6.88 2.41 9.92
C VAL A 398 -8.00 3.26 9.31
N ARG A 399 -7.67 4.13 8.35
CA ARG A 399 -8.61 5.01 7.65
C ARG A 399 -9.08 4.46 6.31
N LEU A 400 -8.33 3.56 5.68
CA LEU A 400 -8.72 3.00 4.38
C LEU A 400 -10.00 2.16 4.50
N GLU A 401 -10.99 2.50 3.68
CA GLU A 401 -12.28 1.80 3.56
C GLU A 401 -12.38 0.97 2.27
N SER A 402 -11.66 1.35 1.21
CA SER A 402 -11.59 0.56 -0.02
C SER A 402 -10.97 -0.82 0.22
N ASP A 403 -11.35 -1.78 -0.62
CA ASP A 403 -10.75 -3.12 -0.65
C ASP A 403 -9.27 -3.00 -1.06
N LEU A 404 -8.38 -3.14 -0.08
CA LEU A 404 -6.95 -3.01 -0.30
C LEU A 404 -6.42 -4.07 -1.28
N ALA A 405 -6.87 -5.33 -1.20
CA ALA A 405 -6.32 -6.38 -2.05
C ALA A 405 -6.66 -6.14 -3.53
N GLN A 406 -7.88 -5.70 -3.84
CA GLN A 406 -8.26 -5.33 -5.21
C GLN A 406 -7.42 -4.17 -5.74
N VAL A 407 -7.22 -3.14 -4.92
CA VAL A 407 -6.43 -1.97 -5.29
C VAL A 407 -4.97 -2.35 -5.57
N LEU A 408 -4.37 -3.20 -4.73
CA LEU A 408 -2.99 -3.66 -4.93
C LEU A 408 -2.88 -4.60 -6.15
N LEU A 409 -3.86 -5.47 -6.39
CA LEU A 409 -3.91 -6.30 -7.59
C LEU A 409 -4.06 -5.47 -8.86
N ALA A 410 -4.92 -4.45 -8.87
CA ALA A 410 -5.08 -3.52 -9.97
C ALA A 410 -3.75 -2.81 -10.27
N ALA A 411 -3.02 -2.38 -9.24
CA ALA A 411 -1.68 -1.84 -9.41
C ALA A 411 -0.69 -2.84 -10.04
N CYS A 412 -0.71 -4.11 -9.61
CA CYS A 412 0.13 -5.15 -10.20
C CYS A 412 -0.20 -5.43 -11.69
N ARG A 413 -1.44 -5.17 -12.10
CA ARG A 413 -1.95 -5.44 -13.45
C ARG A 413 -1.87 -4.23 -14.41
N GLY A 414 -1.49 -3.05 -13.93
CA GLY A 414 -1.52 -1.83 -14.76
C GLY A 414 -2.93 -1.24 -14.92
N GLU A 415 -3.81 -1.48 -13.94
CA GLU A 415 -5.25 -1.23 -14.02
C GLU A 415 -5.72 -0.14 -13.02
N LEU A 416 -4.85 0.78 -12.58
CA LEU A 416 -5.28 1.85 -11.66
C LEU A 416 -6.09 2.95 -12.34
N SER A 417 -6.13 2.98 -13.66
CA SER A 417 -6.94 3.96 -14.39
C SER A 417 -8.42 3.82 -14.00
N GLY A 418 -9.00 4.87 -13.44
CA GLY A 418 -10.39 4.89 -12.97
C GLY A 418 -10.63 4.29 -11.57
N VAL A 419 -9.59 3.77 -10.90
CA VAL A 419 -9.67 3.35 -9.49
C VAL A 419 -9.72 4.57 -8.57
N SER A 420 -10.62 4.54 -7.59
CA SER A 420 -10.73 5.56 -6.54
C SER A 420 -10.65 4.93 -5.16
N LEU A 421 -10.03 5.64 -4.21
CA LEU A 421 -9.90 5.19 -2.83
C LEU A 421 -10.88 5.94 -1.91
N ASN A 422 -11.64 5.17 -1.14
CA ASN A 422 -12.51 5.67 -0.09
C ASN A 422 -11.75 5.64 1.25
N TRP A 423 -11.85 6.76 1.97
CA TRP A 423 -11.19 6.97 3.24
C TRP A 423 -12.22 7.37 4.27
N SER A 424 -12.11 6.81 5.47
CA SER A 424 -13.00 7.16 6.56
C SER A 424 -12.87 8.64 6.90
N PRO A 425 -13.98 9.31 7.25
CA PRO A 425 -13.94 10.70 7.70
C PRO A 425 -13.14 10.84 9.00
N GLY A 426 -12.72 12.07 9.30
CA GLY A 426 -11.95 12.39 10.51
C GLY A 426 -10.45 12.15 10.35
N PHE A 427 -9.78 11.96 11.49
CA PHE A 427 -8.33 11.88 11.60
C PHE A 427 -7.90 10.56 12.25
N ALA A 428 -6.66 10.17 11.96
CA ALA A 428 -5.94 9.14 12.67
C ALA A 428 -4.58 9.67 13.11
N MET A 429 -4.11 9.24 14.28
CA MET A 429 -2.77 9.53 14.80
C MET A 429 -2.13 8.24 15.27
N VAL A 430 -0.84 8.09 15.02
CA VAL A 430 0.00 7.04 15.61
C VAL A 430 1.10 7.66 16.45
N VAL A 431 1.24 7.17 17.67
CA VAL A 431 2.37 7.46 18.56
C VAL A 431 3.26 6.23 18.61
N VAL A 432 4.52 6.36 18.20
CA VAL A 432 5.48 5.26 18.28
C VAL A 432 6.06 5.19 19.68
N MET A 433 5.96 4.01 20.30
CA MET A 433 6.74 3.68 21.49
C MET A 433 8.02 2.94 21.07
N ALA A 434 9.15 3.46 21.51
CA ALA A 434 10.49 2.99 21.17
C ALA A 434 11.25 2.54 22.42
N SER A 435 12.21 1.63 22.25
CA SER A 435 13.08 1.16 23.33
C SER A 435 14.01 2.30 23.77
N LYS A 436 14.12 2.55 25.07
CA LYS A 436 15.01 3.58 25.62
C LYS A 436 16.43 3.43 25.07
N GLY A 437 16.95 4.51 24.50
CA GLY A 437 18.25 4.55 23.82
C GLY A 437 18.16 4.57 22.29
N TYR A 438 17.03 4.18 21.69
CA TYR A 438 16.76 4.39 20.25
C TYR A 438 16.89 5.89 19.89
N PRO A 439 17.51 6.28 18.74
CA PRO A 439 18.04 5.46 17.65
C PRO A 439 19.49 4.97 17.81
N GLY A 440 20.06 5.12 19.00
CA GLY A 440 21.36 4.59 19.40
C GLY A 440 21.27 3.14 19.89
N VAL A 441 22.08 2.80 20.88
CA VAL A 441 22.07 1.47 21.52
C VAL A 441 20.91 1.41 22.52
N TYR A 442 20.16 0.31 22.51
CA TYR A 442 19.01 0.08 23.37
C TYR A 442 18.99 -1.36 23.89
N GLU A 443 18.35 -1.56 25.03
CA GLU A 443 18.14 -2.87 25.64
C GLU A 443 17.04 -3.65 24.91
N LYS A 444 17.23 -4.96 24.76
CA LYS A 444 16.23 -5.90 24.22
C LYS A 444 15.76 -6.85 25.33
N GLY A 445 14.59 -7.44 25.15
CA GLY A 445 13.99 -8.40 26.09
C GLY A 445 13.19 -7.75 27.22
N THR A 446 12.98 -6.43 27.20
CA THR A 446 12.18 -5.76 28.23
C THR A 446 10.70 -6.08 28.05
N VAL A 447 10.03 -6.45 29.15
CA VAL A 447 8.64 -6.93 29.15
C VAL A 447 7.66 -5.78 28.95
N ILE A 448 6.65 -6.02 28.11
CA ILE A 448 5.55 -5.11 27.80
C ILE A 448 4.27 -5.72 28.35
N ARG A 449 3.51 -4.95 29.14
CA ARG A 449 2.24 -5.38 29.72
C ARG A 449 1.13 -4.40 29.36
N ASN A 450 -0.11 -4.83 29.62
CA ASN A 450 -1.33 -4.05 29.46
C ASN A 450 -1.67 -3.65 28.01
N LEU A 451 -1.28 -4.46 27.03
CA LEU A 451 -1.56 -4.15 25.62
C LEU A 451 -3.06 -4.26 25.29
N GLU A 452 -3.74 -5.26 25.85
CA GLU A 452 -5.17 -5.47 25.63
C GLU A 452 -6.00 -4.37 26.31
N GLU A 453 -5.65 -4.00 27.54
CA GLU A 453 -6.27 -2.91 28.28
C GLU A 453 -6.09 -1.57 27.55
N ALA A 454 -4.92 -1.32 26.97
CA ALA A 454 -4.65 -0.14 26.17
C ALA A 454 -5.51 -0.08 24.88
N GLU A 455 -5.73 -1.20 24.20
CA GLU A 455 -6.68 -1.25 23.07
C GLU A 455 -8.14 -1.04 23.52
N HIS A 456 -8.48 -1.40 24.77
CA HIS A 456 -9.83 -1.21 25.32
C HIS A 456 -10.15 0.22 25.77
N VAL A 457 -9.18 1.14 25.81
CA VAL A 457 -9.42 2.58 26.07
C VAL A 457 -10.48 3.15 25.12
N SER A 458 -10.49 2.71 23.86
CA SER A 458 -11.52 3.05 22.89
C SER A 458 -11.54 2.03 21.76
N SER A 459 -12.73 1.71 21.24
CA SER A 459 -12.87 0.90 20.00
C SER A 459 -12.22 1.54 18.76
N CYS A 460 -11.79 2.79 18.87
CA CYS A 460 -11.04 3.51 17.83
C CYS A 460 -9.52 3.39 17.97
N VAL A 461 -9.01 2.67 18.98
CA VAL A 461 -7.58 2.41 19.20
C VAL A 461 -7.18 1.08 18.57
N LYS A 462 -6.01 1.05 17.94
CA LYS A 462 -5.33 -0.15 17.48
C LYS A 462 -3.84 -0.03 17.75
N ILE A 463 -3.24 -1.05 18.36
CA ILE A 463 -1.81 -1.13 18.58
C ILE A 463 -1.19 -2.00 17.49
N PHE A 464 -0.33 -1.40 16.66
CA PHE A 464 0.47 -2.13 15.70
C PHE A 464 1.82 -2.48 16.30
N HIS A 465 2.15 -3.76 16.26
CA HIS A 465 3.44 -4.26 16.72
C HIS A 465 4.50 -4.12 15.63
N ALA A 466 5.68 -3.64 16.00
CA ALA A 466 6.89 -3.64 15.19
C ALA A 466 7.90 -4.60 15.81
N GLY A 467 8.87 -4.08 16.58
CA GLY A 467 9.90 -4.89 17.23
C GLY A 467 9.44 -5.61 18.50
N THR A 468 8.44 -6.50 18.41
CA THR A 468 7.98 -7.33 19.55
C THR A 468 8.17 -8.82 19.30
N SER A 469 8.51 -9.57 20.34
CA SER A 469 8.49 -11.04 20.38
C SER A 469 7.71 -11.52 21.61
N GLN A 470 7.60 -12.84 21.80
CA GLN A 470 7.17 -13.45 23.05
C GLN A 470 8.35 -14.15 23.74
N ASP A 471 8.40 -14.07 25.06
CA ASP A 471 9.34 -14.85 25.89
C ASP A 471 8.83 -16.28 26.13
N SER A 472 9.60 -17.09 26.84
CA SER A 472 9.23 -18.48 27.18
C SER A 472 8.01 -18.60 28.09
N MET A 473 7.59 -17.52 28.74
CA MET A 473 6.38 -17.46 29.57
C MET A 473 5.17 -16.90 28.80
N GLY A 474 5.34 -16.56 27.52
CA GLY A 474 4.30 -15.96 26.68
C GLY A 474 4.11 -14.46 26.86
N ASN A 475 4.96 -13.76 27.64
CA ASN A 475 4.88 -12.31 27.76
C ASN A 475 5.40 -11.65 26.48
N PHE A 476 4.80 -10.53 26.07
CA PHE A 476 5.36 -9.69 25.04
C PHE A 476 6.64 -9.01 25.52
N ILE A 477 7.68 -9.03 24.69
CA ILE A 477 8.98 -8.39 24.95
C ILE A 477 9.41 -7.51 23.78
N ALA A 478 10.09 -6.41 24.08
CA ALA A 478 10.67 -5.51 23.08
C ALA A 478 11.98 -6.10 22.52
N VAL A 479 12.08 -6.26 21.20
CA VAL A 479 13.26 -6.81 20.50
C VAL A 479 13.82 -5.88 19.41
N GLY A 480 13.18 -4.73 19.18
CA GLY A 480 13.58 -3.72 18.20
C GLY A 480 13.67 -2.31 18.77
N GLY A 481 14.14 -1.38 17.94
CA GLY A 481 14.26 0.04 18.30
C GLY A 481 12.89 0.72 18.40
N ARG A 482 12.08 0.61 17.34
CA ARG A 482 10.65 0.94 17.37
C ARG A 482 9.86 -0.34 17.67
N VAL A 483 8.94 -0.27 18.62
CA VAL A 483 8.35 -1.47 19.22
C VAL A 483 6.85 -1.52 19.01
N LEU A 484 6.15 -0.42 19.28
CA LEU A 484 4.70 -0.32 19.10
C LEU A 484 4.36 0.97 18.35
N GLY A 485 3.32 0.93 17.54
CA GLY A 485 2.62 2.12 17.06
C GLY A 485 1.20 2.13 17.62
N VAL A 486 0.98 2.97 18.63
CA VAL A 486 -0.33 3.13 19.26
C VAL A 486 -1.13 4.10 18.41
N THR A 487 -2.08 3.56 17.65
CA THR A 487 -2.84 4.28 16.64
C THR A 487 -4.26 4.51 17.11
N ALA A 488 -4.80 5.72 16.97
CA ALA A 488 -6.19 6.00 17.29
C ALA A 488 -6.86 6.86 16.20
N LYS A 489 -8.15 6.60 15.98
CA LYS A 489 -9.04 7.45 15.18
C LYS A 489 -9.80 8.45 16.04
N GLY A 490 -10.11 9.61 15.47
CA GLY A 490 -10.93 10.66 16.06
C GLY A 490 -11.70 11.44 14.98
N ARG A 491 -12.74 12.17 15.39
CA ARG A 491 -13.50 13.06 14.49
C ARG A 491 -12.65 14.25 14.06
N ASP A 492 -11.74 14.66 14.93
CA ASP A 492 -10.69 15.66 14.68
C ASP A 492 -9.34 15.13 15.20
N LEU A 493 -8.27 15.88 14.90
CA LEU A 493 -6.90 15.51 15.30
C LEU A 493 -6.71 15.53 16.82
N GLU A 494 -7.43 16.38 17.54
CA GLU A 494 -7.34 16.48 18.99
C GLU A 494 -7.90 15.22 19.67
N GLU A 495 -9.07 14.75 19.23
CA GLU A 495 -9.67 13.52 19.73
C GLU A 495 -8.81 12.29 19.40
N ALA A 496 -8.22 12.23 18.19
CA ALA A 496 -7.29 11.16 17.82
C ALA A 496 -6.04 11.17 18.71
N ARG A 497 -5.46 12.35 18.98
CA ARG A 497 -4.34 12.53 19.89
C ARG A 497 -4.67 12.05 21.30
N ASP A 498 -5.76 12.53 21.86
CA ASP A 498 -6.11 12.27 23.25
C ASP A 498 -6.35 10.78 23.49
N ARG A 499 -7.02 10.09 22.55
CA ARG A 499 -7.19 8.63 22.60
C ARG A 499 -5.88 7.86 22.47
N ALA A 500 -5.01 8.28 21.54
CA ALA A 500 -3.71 7.62 21.35
C ALA A 500 -2.85 7.73 22.62
N TYR A 501 -2.79 8.91 23.25
CA TYR A 501 -2.00 9.09 24.47
C TYR A 501 -2.64 8.45 25.70
N GLN A 502 -3.96 8.42 25.82
CA GLN A 502 -4.63 7.64 26.85
C GLN A 502 -4.26 6.15 26.75
N ALA A 503 -4.28 5.58 25.54
CA ALA A 503 -3.84 4.20 25.33
C ALA A 503 -2.34 4.00 25.62
N VAL A 504 -1.48 4.95 25.24
CA VAL A 504 -0.05 4.92 25.60
C VAL A 504 0.15 4.88 27.12
N ASP A 505 -0.64 5.64 27.88
CA ASP A 505 -0.50 5.74 29.33
C ASP A 505 -1.01 4.50 30.08
N GLU A 506 -1.87 3.68 29.45
CA GLU A 506 -2.28 2.37 29.98
C GLU A 506 -1.20 1.28 29.80
N ILE A 507 -0.30 1.43 28.81
CA ILE A 507 0.75 0.44 28.52
C ILE A 507 1.82 0.48 29.61
N ASN A 508 2.03 -0.65 30.28
CA ASN A 508 3.08 -0.79 31.27
C ASN A 508 4.35 -1.35 30.61
N TRP A 509 5.24 -0.44 30.23
CA TRP A 509 6.55 -0.78 29.67
C TRP A 509 7.63 0.22 30.13
N SER A 510 8.31 -0.11 31.23
CA SER A 510 9.36 0.74 31.80
C SER A 510 10.60 0.90 30.90
N GLY A 511 10.83 -0.04 29.98
CA GLY A 511 11.89 0.00 28.98
C GLY A 511 11.59 0.88 27.77
N GLY A 512 10.37 1.40 27.67
CA GLY A 512 9.89 2.21 26.55
C GLY A 512 9.91 3.71 26.80
N PHE A 513 9.84 4.48 25.71
CA PHE A 513 9.50 5.90 25.71
C PHE A 513 8.75 6.26 24.41
N CYS A 514 8.09 7.41 24.40
CA CYS A 514 7.51 8.01 23.20
C CYS A 514 7.64 9.53 23.28
N ARG A 515 7.44 10.21 22.15
CA ARG A 515 7.23 11.66 22.13
C ARG A 515 5.85 12.01 22.66
N ARG A 516 5.73 13.16 23.32
CA ARG A 516 4.46 13.68 23.89
C ARG A 516 3.84 14.82 23.09
N ASP A 517 4.39 15.13 21.92
CA ASP A 517 3.99 16.24 21.07
C ASP A 517 3.62 15.82 19.62
N ILE A 518 3.28 14.56 19.36
CA ILE A 518 2.90 14.15 18.00
C ILE A 518 1.67 14.96 17.53
N GLY A 519 1.79 15.60 16.36
CA GLY A 519 0.75 16.46 15.78
C GLY A 519 0.74 17.91 16.29
N TRP A 520 1.71 18.32 17.11
CA TRP A 520 1.74 19.65 17.75
C TRP A 520 1.75 20.85 16.78
N ARG A 521 2.24 20.66 15.55
CA ARG A 521 2.26 21.72 14.51
C ARG A 521 0.88 21.98 13.92
N ALA A 522 0.05 20.95 13.82
CA ALA A 522 -1.30 21.04 13.27
C ALA A 522 -2.36 21.37 14.32
N LEU A 523 -2.07 21.14 15.59
CA LEU A 523 -2.98 21.45 16.69
C LEU A 523 -2.80 22.91 17.15
N PRO A 524 -3.88 23.62 17.52
CA PRO A 524 -3.76 24.92 18.17
C PRO A 524 -2.89 24.81 19.42
N ARG A 525 -1.92 25.72 19.60
CA ARG A 525 -1.11 25.76 20.83
C ARG A 525 -2.02 25.99 22.03
N LYS A 526 -2.34 24.93 22.79
CA LYS A 526 -2.79 25.10 24.17
C LYS A 526 -1.60 25.64 24.95
N GLN A 527 -1.76 26.80 25.58
CA GLN A 527 -0.78 27.29 26.56
C GLN A 527 -0.66 26.21 27.64
N PHE A 528 0.42 25.44 27.61
CA PHE A 528 0.78 24.58 28.72
C PHE A 528 1.14 25.50 29.88
N ALA A 529 0.15 25.78 30.74
CA ALA A 529 0.42 26.33 32.05
C ALA A 529 1.19 25.25 32.82
N THR A 530 2.51 25.38 32.87
CA THR A 530 3.35 24.67 33.83
C THR A 530 2.77 24.93 35.22
N LYS A 531 2.17 23.91 35.84
CA LYS A 531 1.96 23.92 37.28
C LYS A 531 3.34 23.86 37.91
N GLY A 532 3.75 24.99 38.51
CA GLY A 532 4.99 25.13 39.26
C GLY A 532 4.95 24.43 40.61
#